data_AF-A0A3N0J0F3-F1
#
_entry.id   AF-A0A3N0J0F3-F1
#
_cell.length_a   1.000
_cell.length_b   1.000
_cell.length_c   1.000
_cell.angle_alpha   90.00
_cell.angle_beta   90.00
_cell.angle_gamma   90.00
#
_symmetry.space_group_name_H-M   'P 1'
#
loop_
_entity.id
_entity.type
_entity.pdbx_description
1 polymer ?
#
loop_
_entity_poly.entity_id
_entity_poly.type
_entity_poly.pdbx_seq_one_letter_code
_entity_poly.pdbx_strand_id
1 'polypeptide(L)'
;MSHDLTAQDIKRIREKYGLTQQGFARLLGLGDASVVRYENGQTPSKANANLIRAAENPEFVADCLKRDGDLLSAGQREKTEKIVYALVSFDEEGDIMDINEMYEITLQQEILIEQVAHLAGKVSRLLTAAKDRGDEISEAVYEDVLKQLALVRPRVTYKENSNDAKLSEIRGQVECLKSIAARRESKAA
;
A
#
# COMPACT_ATOMS: atom_id res chain seq x y z
N MET A 1 -13.11 25.78 -23.79
CA MET A 1 -14.54 25.41 -23.87
C MET A 1 -15.00 25.07 -22.47
N SER A 2 -15.98 25.79 -21.91
CA SER A 2 -16.62 25.39 -20.64
C SER A 2 -17.33 24.07 -20.90
N HIS A 3 -16.79 22.96 -20.41
CA HIS A 3 -17.55 21.72 -20.42
C HIS A 3 -18.65 21.92 -19.37
N ASP A 4 -19.87 22.10 -19.85
CA ASP A 4 -21.03 22.17 -18.98
C ASP A 4 -21.14 20.82 -18.26
N LEU A 5 -21.33 20.91 -16.95
CA LEU A 5 -21.38 19.76 -16.07
C LEU A 5 -22.74 19.08 -16.27
N THR A 6 -22.75 17.90 -16.90
CA THR A 6 -23.99 17.20 -17.21
C THR A 6 -24.50 16.41 -16.01
N ALA A 7 -25.79 16.05 -16.00
CA ALA A 7 -26.37 15.17 -14.98
C ALA A 7 -25.60 13.84 -14.85
N GLN A 8 -25.13 13.30 -15.97
CA GLN A 8 -24.36 12.06 -16.01
C GLN A 8 -22.96 12.23 -15.41
N ASP A 9 -22.30 13.38 -15.63
CA ASP A 9 -21.01 13.69 -15.01
C ASP A 9 -21.13 13.78 -13.50
N ILE A 10 -22.18 14.45 -13.00
CA ILE A 10 -22.44 14.60 -11.56
C ILE A 10 -22.63 13.22 -10.92
N LYS A 11 -23.46 12.38 -11.56
CA LYS A 11 -23.69 11.00 -11.12
C LYS A 11 -22.40 10.18 -11.10
N ARG A 12 -21.59 10.28 -12.15
CA ARG A 12 -20.30 9.59 -12.27
C ARG A 12 -19.33 10.01 -11.16
N ILE A 13 -19.17 11.32 -10.93
CA ILE A 13 -18.29 11.86 -9.88
C ILE A 13 -18.74 11.37 -8.51
N ARG A 14 -20.05 11.37 -8.23
CA ARG A 14 -20.57 10.85 -6.96
C ARG A 14 -20.29 9.36 -6.79
N GLU A 15 -20.59 8.56 -7.82
CA GLU A 15 -20.48 7.10 -7.76
C GLU A 15 -19.03 6.63 -7.68
N LYS A 16 -18.07 7.42 -8.20
CA LYS A 16 -16.63 7.22 -8.00
C LYS A 16 -16.26 6.99 -6.53
N TYR A 17 -16.96 7.63 -5.59
CA TYR A 17 -16.70 7.54 -4.15
C TYR A 17 -17.69 6.66 -3.38
N GLY A 18 -18.57 5.95 -4.10
CA GLY A 18 -19.60 5.10 -3.49
C GLY A 18 -20.64 5.87 -2.67
N LEU A 19 -20.79 7.18 -2.90
CA LEU A 19 -21.69 8.04 -2.13
C LEU A 19 -23.13 7.97 -2.62
N THR A 20 -24.08 7.97 -1.68
CA THR A 20 -25.49 8.27 -1.94
C THR A 20 -25.66 9.74 -2.35
N GLN A 21 -26.76 10.09 -3.03
CA GLN A 21 -27.04 11.48 -3.41
C GLN A 21 -27.06 12.42 -2.20
N GLN A 22 -27.64 11.97 -1.09
CA GLN A 22 -27.65 12.72 0.18
C GLN A 22 -26.24 12.82 0.78
N GLY A 23 -25.47 11.73 0.80
CA GLY A 23 -24.10 11.75 1.31
C GLY A 23 -23.20 12.69 0.53
N PHE A 24 -23.32 12.70 -0.81
CA PHE A 24 -22.57 13.62 -1.66
C PHE A 24 -22.99 15.08 -1.45
N ALA A 25 -24.29 15.33 -1.28
CA ALA A 25 -24.78 16.68 -0.97
C ALA A 25 -24.18 17.19 0.34
N ARG A 26 -24.30 16.40 1.43
CA ARG A 26 -23.80 16.76 2.76
C ARG A 26 -22.29 16.96 2.79
N LEU A 27 -21.55 16.05 2.16
CA LEU A 27 -20.08 16.11 2.11
C LEU A 27 -19.57 17.36 1.37
N LEU A 28 -20.31 17.84 0.37
CA LEU A 28 -19.99 19.07 -0.37
C LEU A 28 -20.64 20.34 0.21
N GLY A 29 -21.38 20.25 1.31
CA GLY A 29 -22.11 21.39 1.90
C GLY A 29 -23.28 21.89 1.03
N LEU A 30 -23.81 21.04 0.15
CA LEU A 30 -24.98 21.31 -0.68
C LEU A 30 -26.26 20.90 0.05
N GLY A 31 -27.38 21.56 -0.26
CA GLY A 31 -28.68 21.12 0.25
C GLY A 31 -29.06 19.72 -0.26
N ASP A 32 -29.64 18.88 0.61
CA ASP A 32 -29.94 17.45 0.35
C ASP A 32 -30.70 17.20 -0.97
N ALA A 33 -31.63 18.08 -1.35
CA ALA A 33 -32.41 17.95 -2.59
C ALA A 33 -31.67 18.43 -3.86
N SER A 34 -30.55 19.14 -3.71
CA SER A 34 -29.86 19.78 -4.84
C SER A 34 -29.19 18.75 -5.74
N VAL A 35 -28.47 17.78 -5.19
CA VAL A 35 -27.81 16.72 -5.99
C VAL A 35 -28.84 15.90 -6.77
N VAL A 36 -29.98 15.56 -6.15
CA VAL A 36 -31.08 14.83 -6.81
C VAL A 36 -31.59 15.60 -8.03
N ARG A 37 -31.79 16.91 -7.90
CA ARG A 37 -32.25 17.74 -9.03
C ARG A 37 -31.21 17.84 -10.14
N TYR A 38 -29.93 17.94 -9.77
CA TYR A 38 -28.85 18.06 -10.74
C TYR A 38 -28.65 16.76 -11.54
N GLU A 39 -28.72 15.61 -10.89
CA GLU A 39 -28.68 14.30 -11.56
C GLU A 39 -29.93 14.02 -12.41
N ASN A 40 -31.00 14.81 -12.24
CA ASN A 40 -32.20 14.77 -13.09
C ASN A 40 -32.23 15.87 -14.17
N GLY A 41 -31.10 16.56 -14.40
CA GLY A 41 -30.94 17.51 -15.51
C GLY A 41 -31.12 18.98 -15.15
N GLN A 42 -31.39 19.33 -13.89
CA GLN A 42 -31.37 20.73 -13.49
C GLN A 42 -29.93 21.28 -13.51
N THR A 43 -29.71 22.42 -14.15
CA THR A 43 -28.41 23.08 -14.16
C THR A 43 -28.02 23.60 -12.77
N PRO A 44 -26.86 23.21 -12.21
CA PRO A 44 -26.36 23.77 -10.95
C PRO A 44 -26.00 25.25 -11.09
N SER A 45 -25.98 25.98 -9.97
CA SER A 45 -25.34 27.30 -9.94
C SER A 45 -23.86 27.18 -10.24
N LYS A 46 -23.22 28.27 -10.69
CA LYS A 46 -21.77 28.28 -10.97
C LYS A 46 -20.93 27.84 -9.77
N ALA A 47 -21.31 28.26 -8.56
CA ALA A 47 -20.64 27.85 -7.32
C ALA A 47 -20.79 26.33 -7.07
N ASN A 48 -22.00 25.79 -7.21
CA ASN A 48 -22.25 24.36 -6.98
C ASN A 48 -21.59 23.49 -8.05
N ALA A 49 -21.59 23.94 -9.31
CA ALA A 49 -20.89 23.25 -10.39
C ALA A 49 -19.38 23.19 -10.13
N ASN A 50 -18.77 24.25 -9.59
CA ASN A 50 -17.36 24.26 -9.25
C ASN A 50 -17.03 23.31 -8.08
N LEU A 51 -17.88 23.24 -7.06
CA LEU A 51 -17.72 22.28 -5.95
C LEU A 51 -17.80 20.83 -6.45
N ILE A 52 -18.77 20.53 -7.32
CA ILE A 52 -18.90 19.19 -7.89
C ILE A 52 -17.70 18.86 -8.79
N ARG A 53 -17.19 19.80 -9.57
CA ARG A 53 -15.96 19.59 -10.36
C ARG A 53 -14.73 19.39 -9.47
N ALA A 54 -14.61 20.13 -8.37
CA ALA A 54 -13.52 19.93 -7.42
C ALA A 54 -13.54 18.51 -6.83
N ALA A 55 -14.73 17.94 -6.63
CA ALA A 55 -14.88 16.55 -6.21
C ALA A 55 -14.40 15.51 -7.24
N GLU A 56 -14.07 15.89 -8.48
CA GLU A 56 -13.37 14.98 -9.39
C GLU A 56 -11.95 14.65 -8.86
N ASN A 57 -11.32 15.57 -8.11
CA ASN A 57 -10.05 15.34 -7.42
C ASN A 57 -10.28 14.58 -6.09
N PRO A 58 -9.74 13.36 -5.92
CA PRO A 58 -9.86 12.59 -4.68
C PRO A 58 -9.29 13.29 -3.44
N GLU A 59 -8.25 14.10 -3.56
CA GLU A 59 -7.67 14.84 -2.42
C GLU A 59 -8.65 15.86 -1.84
N PHE A 60 -9.37 16.55 -2.72
CA PHE A 60 -10.42 17.48 -2.31
C PHE A 60 -11.53 16.75 -1.53
N VAL A 61 -11.89 15.54 -1.95
CA VAL A 61 -12.88 14.71 -1.25
C VAL A 61 -12.33 14.18 0.07
N ALA A 62 -11.03 13.84 0.14
CA ALA A 62 -10.36 13.46 1.38
C ALA A 62 -10.45 14.58 2.43
N ASP A 63 -10.25 15.84 2.01
CA ASP A 63 -10.37 16.98 2.91
C ASP A 63 -11.82 17.26 3.33
N CYS A 64 -12.79 17.01 2.44
CA CYS A 64 -14.20 17.06 2.81
C CYS A 64 -14.55 15.98 3.85
N LEU A 65 -14.01 14.76 3.73
CA LEU A 65 -14.22 13.69 4.72
C LEU A 65 -13.64 14.03 6.09
N LYS A 66 -12.49 14.70 6.14
CA LYS A 66 -11.89 15.14 7.41
C LYS A 66 -12.76 16.18 8.14
N ARG A 67 -13.40 17.08 7.39
CA ARG A 67 -14.21 18.18 7.94
C ARG A 67 -15.65 17.75 8.25
N ASP A 68 -16.28 17.06 7.31
CA ASP A 68 -17.72 16.84 7.27
C ASP A 68 -18.11 15.34 7.26
N GLY A 69 -17.14 14.43 7.42
CA GLY A 69 -17.37 12.98 7.36
C GLY A 69 -18.35 12.46 8.42
N ASP A 70 -18.48 13.14 9.56
CA ASP A 70 -19.46 12.84 10.61
C ASP A 70 -20.92 13.03 10.16
N LEU A 71 -21.16 13.74 9.05
CA LEU A 71 -22.50 13.91 8.46
C LEU A 71 -22.96 12.69 7.66
N LEU A 72 -22.06 11.74 7.41
CA LEU A 72 -22.35 10.46 6.76
C LEU A 72 -22.68 9.38 7.80
N SER A 73 -23.45 8.38 7.39
CA SER A 73 -23.59 7.18 8.23
C SER A 73 -22.24 6.46 8.35
N ALA A 74 -21.99 5.79 9.48
CA ALA A 74 -20.72 5.11 9.76
C ALA A 74 -20.30 4.16 8.62
N GLY A 75 -21.22 3.32 8.12
CA GLY A 75 -20.92 2.39 7.02
C GLY A 75 -20.67 3.08 5.68
N GLN A 76 -21.35 4.19 5.40
CA GLN A 76 -21.10 4.97 4.17
C GLN A 76 -19.76 5.70 4.25
N ARG A 77 -19.45 6.30 5.41
CA ARG A 77 -18.19 6.97 5.67
C ARG A 77 -17.01 6.01 5.50
N GLU A 78 -17.04 4.87 6.18
CA GLU A 78 -15.96 3.87 6.11
C GLU A 78 -15.71 3.42 4.66
N LYS A 79 -16.78 3.15 3.91
CA LYS A 79 -16.68 2.77 2.50
C LYS A 79 -16.05 3.89 1.66
N THR A 80 -16.50 5.12 1.84
CA THR A 80 -16.01 6.27 1.06
C THR A 80 -14.56 6.63 1.44
N GLU A 81 -14.18 6.55 2.71
CA GLU A 81 -12.80 6.73 3.16
C GLU A 81 -11.86 5.71 2.53
N LYS A 82 -12.24 4.43 2.47
CA LYS A 82 -11.46 3.38 1.77
C LYS A 82 -11.27 3.71 0.29
N ILE A 83 -12.33 4.13 -0.39
CA ILE A 83 -12.28 4.48 -1.82
C ILE A 83 -11.40 5.71 -2.06
N VAL A 84 -11.56 6.76 -1.25
CA VAL A 84 -10.77 7.99 -1.38
C VAL A 84 -9.31 7.75 -1.05
N TYR A 85 -9.02 6.98 0.00
CA TYR A 85 -7.65 6.58 0.35
C TYR A 85 -6.98 5.86 -0.83
N ALA A 86 -7.65 4.86 -1.42
CA ALA A 86 -7.15 4.20 -2.62
C ALA A 86 -6.87 5.20 -3.74
N LEU A 87 -7.83 6.07 -4.07
CA LEU A 87 -7.70 7.02 -5.17
C LEU A 87 -6.60 8.08 -4.97
N VAL A 88 -6.31 8.48 -3.73
CA VAL A 88 -5.22 9.44 -3.39
C VAL A 88 -3.86 8.76 -3.37
N SER A 89 -3.79 7.51 -2.92
CA SER A 89 -2.53 6.75 -2.83
C SER A 89 -1.92 6.37 -4.19
N PHE A 90 -2.64 6.57 -5.31
CA PHE A 90 -2.24 6.10 -6.64
C PHE A 90 -1.84 7.19 -7.65
N ASP A 91 -1.86 8.49 -7.32
CA ASP A 91 -1.81 9.56 -8.34
C ASP A 91 -0.51 10.40 -8.42
N GLU A 92 0.54 10.17 -7.62
CA GLU A 92 1.74 11.03 -7.71
C GLU A 92 2.94 10.48 -8.50
N GLU A 93 3.15 9.18 -8.70
CA GLU A 93 4.30 8.72 -9.52
C GLU A 93 4.19 7.24 -9.92
N GLY A 94 3.34 6.95 -10.90
CA GLY A 94 3.67 6.01 -11.97
C GLY A 94 3.83 4.51 -11.67
N ASP A 95 3.30 3.95 -10.58
CA ASP A 95 2.83 2.55 -10.54
C ASP A 95 1.75 2.37 -9.45
N ILE A 96 0.57 1.87 -9.86
CA ILE A 96 -0.63 1.68 -9.04
C ILE A 96 -0.48 0.34 -8.32
N MET A 97 -0.34 0.35 -6.99
CA MET A 97 -0.24 -0.85 -6.17
C MET A 97 -1.63 -1.24 -5.61
N ASP A 98 -2.42 -2.07 -6.30
CA ASP A 98 -3.78 -2.52 -5.88
C ASP A 98 -3.86 -2.84 -4.37
N ILE A 99 -5.01 -2.74 -3.70
CA ILE A 99 -5.16 -3.21 -2.30
C ILE A 99 -4.66 -4.65 -2.16
N ASN A 100 -4.90 -5.48 -3.19
CA ASN A 100 -4.32 -6.81 -3.27
C ASN A 100 -2.80 -6.76 -3.39
N GLU A 101 -2.23 -5.85 -4.17
CA GLU A 101 -0.78 -5.70 -4.32
C GLU A 101 -0.11 -5.14 -3.04
N MET A 102 -0.75 -4.23 -2.32
CA MET A 102 -0.30 -3.76 -1.01
C MET A 102 -0.38 -4.88 0.02
N TYR A 103 -1.47 -5.64 0.02
CA TYR A 103 -1.59 -6.83 0.86
C TYR A 103 -0.57 -7.91 0.47
N GLU A 104 -0.33 -8.11 -0.83
CA GLU A 104 0.66 -9.05 -1.35
C GLU A 104 2.07 -8.62 -0.99
N ILE A 105 2.40 -7.33 -1.08
CA ILE A 105 3.71 -6.80 -0.72
C ILE A 105 3.94 -6.93 0.78
N THR A 106 2.96 -6.57 1.61
CA THR A 106 3.07 -6.74 3.07
C THR A 106 3.18 -8.22 3.44
N LEU A 107 2.39 -9.10 2.79
CA LEU A 107 2.51 -10.55 2.94
C LEU A 107 3.87 -11.07 2.47
N GLN A 108 4.38 -10.61 1.34
CA GLN A 108 5.70 -10.96 0.82
C GLN A 108 6.80 -10.50 1.77
N GLN A 109 6.67 -9.30 2.38
CA GLN A 109 7.57 -8.78 3.39
C GLN A 109 7.56 -9.68 4.64
N GLU A 110 6.39 -10.05 5.14
CA GLU A 110 6.24 -10.95 6.29
C GLU A 110 6.88 -12.32 6.02
N ILE A 111 6.56 -12.93 4.87
CA ILE A 111 7.16 -14.20 4.43
C ILE A 111 8.68 -14.08 4.34
N LEU A 112 9.18 -13.00 3.74
CA LEU A 112 10.61 -12.81 3.56
C LEU A 112 11.33 -12.56 4.90
N ILE A 113 10.71 -11.83 5.83
CA ILE A 113 11.21 -11.66 7.20
C ILE A 113 11.32 -13.02 7.89
N GLU A 114 10.29 -13.85 7.78
CA GLU A 114 10.29 -15.20 8.37
C GLU A 114 11.37 -16.08 7.74
N GLN A 115 11.54 -16.03 6.42
CA GLN A 115 12.62 -16.73 5.72
C GLN A 115 14.02 -16.29 6.19
N VAL A 116 14.23 -14.98 6.35
CA VAL A 116 15.48 -14.42 6.88
C VAL A 116 15.73 -14.91 8.31
N ALA A 117 14.69 -14.88 9.17
CA ALA A 117 14.79 -15.35 10.55
C ALA A 117 15.09 -16.85 10.64
N HIS A 118 14.38 -17.66 9.85
CA HIS A 118 14.59 -19.10 9.79
C HIS A 118 16.02 -19.44 9.30
N LEU A 119 16.49 -18.78 8.24
CA LEU A 119 17.85 -18.97 7.74
C LEU A 119 18.89 -18.54 8.77
N ALA A 120 18.71 -17.39 9.42
CA ALA A 120 19.59 -16.94 10.50
C ALA A 120 19.65 -17.97 11.64
N GLY A 121 18.52 -18.56 12.02
CA GLY A 121 18.47 -19.65 13.00
C GLY A 121 19.24 -20.90 12.54
N LYS A 122 19.13 -21.30 11.27
CA LYS A 122 19.91 -22.41 10.72
C LYS A 122 21.41 -22.12 10.74
N VAL A 123 21.82 -20.95 10.22
CA VAL A 123 23.23 -20.57 10.14
C VAL A 123 23.83 -20.41 11.53
N SER A 124 23.08 -19.89 12.51
CA SER A 124 23.50 -19.81 13.90
C SER A 124 23.83 -21.20 14.48
N ARG A 125 23.01 -22.22 14.22
CA ARG A 125 23.32 -23.60 14.64
C ARG A 125 24.57 -24.16 13.96
N LEU A 126 24.74 -23.87 12.66
CA LEU A 126 25.93 -24.28 11.91
C LEU A 126 27.20 -23.62 12.45
N LEU A 127 27.11 -22.35 12.80
CA LEU A 127 28.18 -21.59 13.45
C LEU A 127 28.59 -22.24 14.78
N THR A 128 27.62 -22.56 15.65
CA THR A 128 27.91 -23.27 16.91
C THR A 128 28.61 -24.60 16.65
N ALA A 129 28.10 -25.40 15.71
CA ALA A 129 28.71 -26.69 15.40
C ALA A 129 30.12 -26.57 14.78
N ALA A 130 30.38 -25.52 14.00
CA ALA A 130 31.72 -25.22 13.48
C ALA A 130 32.69 -24.84 14.60
N LYS A 131 32.25 -24.01 15.55
CA LYS A 131 33.00 -23.64 16.76
C LYS A 131 33.36 -24.88 17.59
N ASP A 132 32.40 -25.76 17.82
CA ASP A 132 32.62 -27.00 18.57
C ASP A 132 33.64 -27.94 17.90
N ARG A 133 33.75 -27.89 16.57
CA ARG A 133 34.73 -28.66 15.79
C ARG A 133 36.07 -27.94 15.59
N GLY A 134 36.19 -26.67 15.98
CA GLY A 134 37.36 -25.85 15.68
C GLY A 134 37.55 -25.55 14.19
N ASP A 135 36.48 -25.57 13.38
CA ASP A 135 36.54 -25.25 11.95
C ASP A 135 36.43 -23.72 11.74
N GLU A 136 37.56 -23.04 11.91
CA GLU A 136 37.69 -21.58 11.83
C GLU A 136 37.19 -21.01 10.49
N ILE A 137 37.35 -21.75 9.40
CA ILE A 137 36.92 -21.32 8.06
C ILE A 137 35.39 -21.33 7.99
N SER A 138 34.74 -22.41 8.45
CA SER A 138 33.28 -22.45 8.51
C SER A 138 32.73 -21.39 9.46
N GLU A 139 33.36 -21.20 10.62
CA GLU A 139 33.01 -20.16 11.57
C GLU A 139 32.98 -18.77 10.92
N ALA A 140 34.08 -18.36 10.29
CA ALA A 140 34.18 -17.05 9.63
C ALA A 140 33.10 -16.86 8.55
N VAL A 141 32.83 -17.89 7.75
CA VAL A 141 31.79 -17.85 6.71
C VAL A 141 30.40 -17.71 7.32
N TYR A 142 30.08 -18.49 8.35
CA TYR A 142 28.75 -18.43 8.97
C TYR A 142 28.52 -17.14 9.75
N GLU A 143 29.55 -16.59 10.40
CA GLU A 143 29.46 -15.27 11.04
C GLU A 143 29.21 -14.15 10.03
N ASP A 144 29.89 -14.18 8.88
CA ASP A 144 29.66 -13.20 7.82
C ASP A 144 28.23 -13.30 7.27
N VAL A 145 27.75 -14.52 7.00
CA VAL A 145 26.36 -14.73 6.56
C VAL A 145 25.36 -14.18 7.59
N LEU A 146 25.57 -14.39 8.89
CA LEU A 146 24.69 -13.82 9.93
C LEU A 146 24.71 -12.30 9.94
N LYS A 147 25.87 -11.66 9.79
CA LYS A 147 25.99 -10.20 9.71
C LYS A 147 25.24 -9.65 8.51
N GLN A 148 25.39 -10.30 7.34
CA GLN A 148 24.66 -9.89 6.14
C GLN A 148 23.15 -10.05 6.29
N LEU A 149 22.67 -11.15 6.89
CA LEU A 149 21.25 -11.34 7.19
C LEU A 149 20.70 -10.25 8.14
N ALA A 150 21.49 -9.85 9.14
CA ALA A 150 21.14 -8.76 10.05
C ALA A 150 21.00 -7.41 9.34
N LEU A 151 21.81 -7.15 8.30
CA LEU A 151 21.70 -5.96 7.46
C LEU A 151 20.53 -6.02 6.46
N VAL A 152 20.20 -7.22 5.97
CA VAL A 152 19.09 -7.45 5.03
C VAL A 152 17.74 -7.28 5.72
N ARG A 153 17.56 -7.81 6.93
CA ARG A 153 16.27 -7.80 7.65
C ARG A 153 15.56 -6.44 7.66
N PRO A 154 16.17 -5.32 8.10
CA PRO A 154 15.46 -4.05 8.16
C PRO A 154 15.10 -3.50 6.76
N ARG A 155 15.89 -3.84 5.73
CA ARG A 155 15.65 -3.38 4.35
C ARG A 155 14.36 -3.91 3.76
N VAL A 156 13.86 -5.05 4.25
CA VAL A 156 12.60 -5.66 3.77
C VAL A 156 11.41 -4.72 3.94
N THR A 157 11.38 -3.94 5.02
CA THR A 157 10.25 -3.06 5.36
C THR A 157 10.47 -1.58 5.03
N TYR A 158 11.59 -1.23 4.38
CA TYR A 158 11.83 0.16 3.99
C TYR A 158 10.85 0.60 2.90
N LYS A 159 10.41 1.86 2.97
CA LYS A 159 9.41 2.40 2.04
C LYS A 159 9.92 2.32 0.59
N GLU A 160 11.19 2.65 0.34
CA GLU A 160 11.79 2.56 -1.00
C GLU A 160 11.88 1.13 -1.56
N ASN A 161 11.74 0.10 -0.70
CA ASN A 161 11.79 -1.31 -1.10
C ASN A 161 10.40 -1.97 -1.12
N SER A 162 9.33 -1.21 -0.86
CA SER A 162 7.96 -1.72 -0.82
C SER A 162 7.35 -1.81 -2.23
N ASN A 163 8.01 -2.56 -3.11
CA ASN A 163 7.56 -2.90 -4.46
C ASN A 163 8.12 -4.28 -4.85
N ASP A 164 7.45 -4.99 -5.76
CA ASP A 164 7.79 -6.38 -6.10
C ASP A 164 9.22 -6.54 -6.65
N ALA A 165 9.68 -5.61 -7.48
CA ALA A 165 11.04 -5.65 -8.03
C ALA A 165 12.12 -5.61 -6.94
N LYS A 166 11.95 -4.71 -5.95
CA LYS A 166 12.90 -4.60 -4.83
C LYS A 166 12.81 -5.76 -3.86
N LEU A 167 11.61 -6.26 -3.56
CA LEU A 167 11.45 -7.45 -2.73
C LEU A 167 12.04 -8.70 -3.39
N SER A 168 11.91 -8.84 -4.71
CA SER A 168 12.54 -9.90 -5.50
C SER A 168 14.07 -9.81 -5.47
N GLU A 169 14.64 -8.61 -5.54
CA GLU A 169 16.09 -8.38 -5.39
C GLU A 169 16.57 -8.84 -3.99
N ILE A 170 15.87 -8.44 -2.94
CA ILE A 170 16.20 -8.83 -1.56
C ILE A 170 16.06 -10.34 -1.38
N ARG A 171 15.01 -10.95 -1.92
CA ARG A 171 14.83 -12.42 -1.91
C ARG A 171 16.01 -13.14 -2.58
N GLY A 172 16.48 -12.63 -3.71
CA GLY A 172 17.68 -13.13 -4.39
C GLY A 172 18.95 -13.06 -3.52
N GLN A 173 19.12 -11.96 -2.77
CA GLN A 173 20.23 -11.81 -1.82
C GLN A 173 20.15 -12.88 -0.71
N VAL A 174 18.96 -13.12 -0.14
CA VAL A 174 18.75 -14.14 0.90
C VAL A 174 19.04 -15.55 0.37
N GLU A 175 18.60 -15.89 -0.84
CA GLU A 175 18.88 -17.20 -1.46
C GLU A 175 20.37 -17.39 -1.80
N CYS A 176 21.08 -16.32 -2.16
CA CYS A 176 22.53 -16.36 -2.32
C CYS A 176 23.23 -16.71 -1.00
N LEU A 177 22.86 -16.04 0.09
CA LEU A 177 23.41 -16.29 1.43
C LEU A 177 23.14 -17.72 1.91
N LYS A 178 21.93 -18.22 1.67
CA LYS A 178 21.56 -19.61 1.92
C LYS A 178 22.44 -20.58 1.14
N SER A 179 22.70 -20.29 -0.14
CA SER A 179 23.56 -21.11 -1.00
C SER A 179 25.01 -21.14 -0.52
N ILE A 180 25.54 -20.00 -0.04
CA ILE A 180 26.88 -19.92 0.55
C ILE A 180 26.96 -20.82 1.79
N ALA A 181 26.00 -20.70 2.72
CA ALA A 181 25.97 -21.50 3.92
C ALA A 181 25.86 -23.01 3.62
N ALA A 182 24.98 -23.40 2.69
CA ALA A 182 24.78 -24.78 2.27
C ALA A 182 26.02 -25.40 1.60
N ARG A 183 26.69 -24.66 0.71
CA ARG A 183 27.94 -25.11 0.08
C ARG A 183 29.07 -25.28 1.07
N ARG A 184 29.10 -24.46 2.13
CA ARG A 184 30.09 -24.64 3.21
C ARG A 184 29.76 -25.86 4.04
N GLU A 185 28.49 -26.04 4.40
CA GLU A 185 27.99 -27.21 5.14
C GLU A 185 28.36 -28.51 4.42
N SER A 186 28.13 -28.60 3.10
CA SER A 186 28.47 -29.78 2.30
C SER A 186 29.97 -30.07 2.18
N LYS A 187 30.83 -29.08 2.41
CA LYS A 187 32.30 -29.24 2.37
C LYS A 187 32.89 -29.58 3.74
N ALA A 188 32.13 -29.33 4.80
CA ALA A 188 32.52 -29.56 6.19
C ALA A 188 31.95 -30.86 6.77
N ALA A 189 30.99 -31.49 6.07
CA ALA A 189 30.48 -32.84 6.31
C ALA A 189 31.40 -33.89 5.68
#